data_AF-A0A7J9FWA8-F1
#
_entry.id   AF-A0A7J9FWA8-F1
#
_cell.length_a   1.000
_cell.length_b   1.000
_cell.length_c   1.000
_cell.angle_alpha   90.00
_cell.angle_beta   90.00
_cell.angle_gamma   90.00
#
_symmetry.space_group_name_H-M   'P 1'
#
loop_
_entity.id
_entity.type
_entity.pdbx_description
1 polymer ?
#
loop_
_entity_poly.entity_id
_entity_poly.type
_entity_poly.pdbx_seq_one_letter_code
_entity_poly.pdbx_strand_id
1 'polypeptide(L)'
;MGLHILKTTPFSSSSSPKSLLLITATAANYVLPCNRRLRFPFSSPKAITCSISLSESSRFFLQSKRRYRGSQVVAMAAPGSLQKSEEEWRAILSPEQFRILRQKGTEYPGTGEYDKFFGDGVYNCAGCNTPLYRSITKFNPGCGWPAFYKGLPGAINRNPDPDGMRTEITCAACGGHLGHVFRGEGFRTPTNERHCVNSISLKFVPANSWL
;
A
#
# COMPACT_ATOMS: atom_id res chain seq x y z
N MET A 1 -11.62 68.76 -9.04
CA MET A 1 -10.25 69.05 -8.57
C MET A 1 -9.50 67.73 -8.57
N GLY A 2 -8.96 67.30 -9.70
CA GLY A 2 -7.53 67.38 -10.10
C GLY A 2 -7.05 65.93 -10.32
N LEU A 3 -6.99 65.40 -11.55
CA LEU A 3 -5.88 65.41 -12.53
C LEU A 3 -4.47 65.18 -11.97
N HIS A 4 -3.83 64.07 -12.38
CA HIS A 4 -2.44 63.89 -12.90
C HIS A 4 -2.02 62.41 -12.70
N ILE A 5 -1.83 61.53 -13.70
CA ILE A 5 -0.94 61.49 -14.89
C ILE A 5 0.47 60.91 -14.60
N LEU A 6 0.68 59.71 -15.16
CA LEU A 6 1.88 59.10 -15.80
C LEU A 6 3.13 58.68 -15.00
N LYS A 7 3.59 57.44 -15.27
CA LYS A 7 4.84 57.07 -15.98
C LYS A 7 4.99 55.52 -15.98
N THR A 8 4.94 54.77 -17.09
CA THR A 8 6.03 54.45 -18.07
C THR A 8 7.34 54.09 -17.36
N THR A 9 8.04 52.96 -17.58
CA THR A 9 8.47 52.28 -18.83
C THR A 9 9.32 51.02 -18.46
N PRO A 10 9.74 50.19 -19.43
CA PRO A 10 10.15 48.79 -19.24
C PRO A 10 11.66 48.61 -19.00
N PHE A 11 12.05 47.42 -18.55
CA PHE A 11 13.45 47.00 -18.50
C PHE A 11 13.78 46.07 -19.67
N SER A 12 14.80 46.49 -20.40
CA SER A 12 15.41 45.96 -21.63
C SER A 12 16.53 44.98 -21.25
N SER A 13 16.53 43.76 -21.79
CA SER A 13 17.43 43.23 -22.85
C SER A 13 18.89 42.89 -22.48
N SER A 14 19.45 42.02 -23.34
CA SER A 14 20.86 41.59 -23.48
C SER A 14 21.29 40.43 -22.57
N SER A 15 22.10 39.45 -22.97
CA SER A 15 22.78 39.11 -24.23
C SER A 15 23.44 37.72 -24.04
N SER A 16 23.78 37.09 -25.17
CA SER A 16 24.32 35.74 -25.43
C SER A 16 25.80 35.52 -24.95
N PRO A 17 26.60 34.60 -25.53
CA PRO A 17 26.62 33.14 -25.43
C PRO A 17 27.99 32.60 -24.89
N LYS A 18 28.06 31.38 -24.34
CA LYS A 18 29.34 30.65 -24.16
C LYS A 18 29.09 29.15 -24.40
N SER A 19 29.53 28.64 -25.56
CA SER A 19 30.80 27.90 -25.75
C SER A 19 30.81 26.56 -24.99
N LEU A 20 30.39 25.48 -25.64
CA LEU A 20 31.28 24.50 -26.28
C LEU A 20 32.23 23.82 -25.29
N LEU A 21 31.88 22.62 -24.82
CA LEU A 21 32.87 21.56 -24.61
C LEU A 21 32.25 20.20 -24.92
N LEU A 22 32.75 19.64 -26.01
CA LEU A 22 32.56 18.29 -26.50
C LEU A 22 33.27 17.33 -25.53
N ILE A 23 32.55 16.38 -24.94
CA ILE A 23 33.17 15.19 -24.35
C ILE A 23 32.60 13.99 -25.08
N THR A 24 33.43 13.47 -25.97
CA THR A 24 33.24 12.26 -26.76
C THR A 24 33.13 11.04 -25.84
N ALA A 25 31.94 10.47 -25.72
CA ALA A 25 31.76 9.14 -25.16
C ALA A 25 32.12 8.10 -26.25
N THR A 26 33.17 7.33 -25.97
CA THR A 26 33.70 6.23 -26.76
C THR A 26 32.64 5.14 -26.99
N ALA A 27 32.19 4.98 -28.23
CA ALA A 27 31.44 3.81 -28.68
C ALA A 27 32.42 2.65 -28.94
N ALA A 28 32.60 1.78 -27.94
CA ALA A 28 33.27 0.50 -28.14
C ALA A 28 32.27 -0.49 -28.76
N ASN A 29 32.42 -0.72 -30.06
CA ASN A 29 31.81 -1.82 -30.79
C ASN A 29 32.38 -3.14 -30.29
N TYR A 30 31.56 -3.97 -29.63
CA TYR A 30 31.84 -5.40 -29.48
C TYR A 30 30.68 -6.20 -30.05
N VAL A 31 30.96 -6.76 -31.21
CA VAL A 31 30.19 -7.78 -31.93
C VAL A 31 30.11 -9.03 -31.05
N LEU A 32 28.90 -9.46 -30.70
CA LEU A 32 28.66 -10.76 -30.06
C LEU A 32 28.30 -11.79 -31.15
N PRO A 33 29.06 -12.89 -31.29
CA PRO A 33 28.67 -13.98 -32.18
C PRO A 33 27.60 -14.87 -31.51
N CYS A 34 26.48 -15.00 -32.21
CA CYS A 34 25.46 -16.00 -31.96
C CYS A 34 25.92 -17.36 -32.54
N ASN A 35 26.34 -18.30 -31.69
CA ASN A 35 26.10 -19.75 -31.84
C ASN A 35 26.88 -20.58 -30.82
N ARG A 36 26.17 -21.26 -29.91
CA ARG A 36 26.43 -22.68 -29.64
C ARG A 36 25.30 -23.32 -28.83
N ARG A 37 24.62 -24.27 -29.45
CA ARG A 37 23.88 -25.35 -28.78
C ARG A 37 24.80 -26.04 -27.78
N LEU A 38 24.49 -25.95 -26.50
CA LEU A 38 25.01 -26.89 -25.50
C LEU A 38 23.91 -27.89 -25.18
N ARG A 39 24.17 -29.15 -25.55
CA ARG A 39 23.36 -30.31 -25.19
C ARG A 39 23.53 -30.55 -23.69
N PHE A 40 22.44 -30.53 -22.94
CA PHE A 40 22.41 -31.02 -21.57
C PHE A 40 22.36 -32.56 -21.58
N PRO A 41 23.28 -33.29 -20.94
CA PRO A 41 23.07 -34.69 -20.67
C PRO A 41 22.12 -34.80 -19.48
N PHE A 42 20.96 -35.42 -19.73
CA PHE A 42 20.04 -35.90 -18.70
C PHE A 42 20.76 -36.98 -17.89
N SER A 43 20.86 -36.83 -16.58
CA SER A 43 21.20 -37.93 -15.67
C SER A 43 20.38 -37.83 -14.39
N SER A 44 19.62 -38.89 -14.16
CA SER A 44 18.67 -39.08 -13.07
C SER A 44 19.33 -39.00 -11.69
N PRO A 45 18.63 -38.47 -10.66
CA PRO A 45 19.14 -38.51 -9.29
C PRO A 45 18.99 -39.92 -8.70
N LYS A 46 20.09 -40.50 -8.24
CA LYS A 46 20.09 -41.71 -7.39
C LYS A 46 19.71 -41.30 -5.97
N ALA A 47 18.77 -42.03 -5.38
CA ALA A 47 18.36 -41.90 -3.99
C ALA A 47 19.53 -42.26 -3.05
N ILE A 48 19.84 -41.36 -2.11
CA ILE A 48 20.80 -41.61 -1.04
C ILE A 48 19.99 -42.10 0.16
N THR A 49 20.10 -43.40 0.45
CA THR A 49 19.60 -44.01 1.68
C THR A 49 20.68 -43.82 2.76
N CYS A 50 20.43 -42.95 3.74
CA CYS A 50 21.29 -42.84 4.92
C CYS A 50 20.79 -43.83 5.99
N SER A 51 21.62 -44.82 6.28
CA SER A 51 21.48 -45.77 7.39
C SER A 51 21.70 -45.07 8.73
N ILE A 52 20.68 -45.09 9.58
CA ILE A 52 20.73 -44.60 10.96
C ILE A 52 21.42 -45.66 11.81
N SER A 53 22.57 -45.34 12.39
CA SER A 53 23.18 -46.12 13.47
C SER A 53 22.78 -45.49 14.80
N LEU A 54 22.16 -46.30 15.67
CA LEU A 54 21.82 -45.96 17.04
C LEU A 54 23.05 -46.23 17.92
N SER A 55 23.54 -45.20 18.60
CA SER A 55 24.33 -45.38 19.81
C SER A 55 23.85 -44.38 20.85
N GLU A 56 23.24 -44.90 21.91
CA GLU A 56 22.88 -44.17 23.12
C GLU A 56 24.10 -43.46 23.71
N SER A 57 23.90 -42.22 24.13
CA SER A 57 24.55 -41.67 25.31
C SER A 57 23.86 -40.37 25.71
N SER A 58 23.07 -40.49 26.77
CA SER A 58 22.46 -39.44 27.56
C SER A 58 23.42 -38.28 27.81
N ARG A 59 23.01 -37.05 27.45
CA ARG A 59 23.48 -35.82 28.09
C ARG A 59 22.48 -34.69 27.87
N PHE A 60 22.03 -34.16 28.99
CA PHE A 60 21.04 -33.11 29.17
C PHE A 60 21.37 -31.85 28.35
N PHE A 61 20.60 -31.60 27.30
CA PHE A 61 20.47 -30.25 26.73
C PHE A 61 19.22 -29.62 27.33
N LEU A 62 19.44 -28.64 28.21
CA LEU A 62 18.43 -27.70 28.66
C LEU A 62 17.78 -27.06 27.42
N GLN A 63 16.60 -27.57 27.04
CA GLN A 63 15.74 -26.93 26.06
C GLN A 63 15.36 -25.56 26.59
N SER A 64 16.00 -24.52 26.03
CA SER A 64 15.45 -23.17 26.12
C SER A 64 14.10 -23.22 25.38
N LYS A 65 13.02 -23.37 26.14
CA LYS A 65 11.65 -23.14 25.66
C LYS A 65 11.52 -21.64 25.40
N ARG A 66 11.98 -21.18 24.23
CA ARG A 66 11.60 -19.87 23.71
C ARG A 66 10.11 -19.95 23.37
N ARG A 67 9.29 -19.56 24.34
CA ARG A 67 7.84 -19.40 24.22
C ARG A 67 7.59 -18.33 23.16
N TYR A 68 7.33 -18.74 21.92
CA TYR A 68 6.90 -17.83 20.86
C TYR A 68 5.51 -17.34 21.22
N ARG A 69 5.44 -16.12 21.77
CA ARG A 69 4.21 -15.47 22.22
C ARG A 69 3.43 -15.03 20.99
N GLY A 70 2.37 -15.78 20.67
CA GLY A 70 1.14 -15.32 20.01
C GLY A 70 1.30 -14.43 18.77
N SER A 71 1.51 -15.04 17.60
CA SER A 71 0.96 -14.48 16.37
C SER A 71 -0.51 -14.89 16.31
N GLN A 72 -1.42 -14.05 16.82
CA GLN A 72 -2.84 -14.22 16.52
C GLN A 72 -3.00 -14.06 15.01
N VAL A 73 -3.29 -15.17 14.34
CA VAL A 73 -3.74 -15.17 12.95
C VAL A 73 -5.11 -14.50 12.94
N VAL A 74 -5.15 -13.25 12.47
CA VAL A 74 -6.42 -12.55 12.22
C VAL A 74 -7.10 -13.31 11.08
N ALA A 75 -8.16 -14.04 11.38
CA ALA A 75 -8.93 -14.76 10.38
C ALA A 75 -9.41 -13.76 9.31
N MET A 76 -9.03 -13.98 8.06
CA MET A 76 -9.42 -13.12 6.95
C MET A 76 -10.85 -13.50 6.53
N ALA A 77 -11.75 -12.51 6.45
CA ALA A 77 -13.09 -12.72 5.92
C ALA A 77 -13.01 -13.10 4.43
N ALA A 78 -13.81 -14.08 4.01
CA ALA A 78 -13.93 -14.41 2.59
C ALA A 78 -14.47 -13.21 1.82
N PRO A 79 -13.99 -12.95 0.59
CA PRO A 79 -14.48 -11.85 -0.22
C PRO A 79 -15.98 -12.02 -0.48
N GLY A 80 -16.77 -10.96 -0.29
CA GLY A 80 -18.22 -10.95 -0.47
C GLY A 80 -19.02 -11.74 0.57
N SER A 81 -18.45 -12.03 1.74
CA SER A 81 -19.12 -12.80 2.79
C SER A 81 -20.26 -12.04 3.50
N LEU A 82 -20.32 -10.71 3.42
CA LEU A 82 -21.36 -9.88 4.06
C LEU A 82 -22.25 -9.22 3.02
N GLN A 83 -23.35 -9.90 2.69
CA GLN A 83 -24.41 -9.37 1.83
C GLN A 83 -25.51 -8.74 2.70
N LYS A 84 -25.78 -7.45 2.45
CA LYS A 84 -26.84 -6.66 3.08
C LYS A 84 -27.47 -5.74 2.03
N SER A 85 -28.76 -5.45 2.16
CA SER A 85 -29.43 -4.51 1.27
C SER A 85 -28.98 -3.07 1.53
N GLU A 86 -29.22 -2.17 0.58
CA GLU A 86 -28.89 -0.74 0.76
C GLU A 86 -29.71 -0.11 1.89
N GLU A 87 -30.95 -0.55 2.10
CA GLU A 87 -31.82 -0.11 3.19
C GLU A 87 -31.26 -0.55 4.55
N GLU A 88 -30.78 -1.78 4.64
CA GLU A 88 -30.11 -2.27 5.86
C GLU A 88 -28.85 -1.45 6.16
N TRP A 89 -28.05 -1.15 5.13
CA TRP A 89 -26.87 -0.29 5.29
C TRP A 89 -27.23 1.13 5.73
N ARG A 90 -28.29 1.73 5.16
CA ARG A 90 -28.78 3.06 5.60
C ARG A 90 -29.24 3.06 7.06
N ALA A 91 -29.75 1.94 7.55
CA ALA A 91 -30.21 1.84 8.94
C ALA A 91 -29.05 1.74 9.95
N ILE A 92 -27.90 1.18 9.56
CA ILE A 92 -26.76 0.95 10.48
C ILE A 92 -25.60 1.94 10.32
N LEU A 93 -25.45 2.56 9.15
CA LEU A 93 -24.40 3.53 8.88
C LEU A 93 -24.88 4.95 9.16
N SER A 94 -23.96 5.83 9.57
CA SER A 94 -24.26 7.26 9.53
C SER A 94 -24.49 7.71 8.08
N PRO A 95 -25.22 8.83 7.84
CA PRO A 95 -25.44 9.34 6.48
C PRO A 95 -24.13 9.53 5.69
N GLU A 96 -23.09 10.01 6.38
CA GLU A 96 -21.78 10.26 5.79
C GLU A 96 -21.01 8.96 5.49
N GLN A 97 -21.07 7.98 6.41
CA GLN A 97 -20.53 6.65 6.16
C GLN A 97 -21.23 5.97 4.98
N PHE A 98 -22.55 6.10 4.88
CA PHE A 98 -23.31 5.55 3.76
C PHE A 98 -22.90 6.22 2.43
N ARG A 99 -22.80 7.56 2.41
CA ARG A 99 -22.35 8.33 1.24
C ARG A 99 -20.97 7.86 0.75
N ILE A 100 -20.03 7.62 1.65
CA ILE A 100 -18.68 7.21 1.28
C ILE A 100 -18.65 5.72 0.94
N LEU A 101 -19.06 4.84 1.85
CA LEU A 101 -18.92 3.39 1.69
C LEU A 101 -19.81 2.80 0.59
N ARG A 102 -21.02 3.35 0.36
CA ARG A 102 -22.00 2.79 -0.59
C ARG A 102 -22.15 3.62 -1.85
N GLN A 103 -22.08 4.95 -1.73
CA GLN A 103 -22.22 5.85 -2.89
C GLN A 103 -20.88 6.32 -3.47
N LYS A 104 -19.76 5.70 -3.04
CA LYS A 104 -18.39 6.01 -3.50
C LYS A 104 -18.03 7.49 -3.37
N GLY A 105 -18.56 8.16 -2.35
CA GLY A 105 -18.19 9.52 -2.01
C GLY A 105 -16.78 9.62 -1.44
N THR A 106 -16.25 10.84 -1.41
CA THR A 106 -14.97 11.17 -0.79
C THR A 106 -15.19 12.23 0.29
N GLU A 107 -14.48 12.12 1.42
CA GLU A 107 -14.44 13.16 2.46
C GLU A 107 -13.53 14.32 2.04
N TYR A 108 -13.74 15.52 2.58
CA TYR A 108 -12.85 16.65 2.30
C TYR A 108 -11.42 16.39 2.80
N PRO A 109 -10.39 16.88 2.09
CA PRO A 109 -9.01 16.70 2.52
C PRO A 109 -8.74 17.39 3.86
N GLY A 110 -8.06 16.69 4.75
CA GLY A 110 -7.61 17.20 6.05
C GLY A 110 -8.69 17.24 7.13
N THR A 111 -9.92 16.80 6.85
CA THR A 111 -11.02 16.79 7.84
C THR A 111 -11.16 15.45 8.56
N GLY A 112 -10.58 14.37 8.02
CA GLY A 112 -10.70 13.02 8.57
C GLY A 112 -9.96 12.84 9.90
N GLU A 113 -10.59 12.19 10.87
CA GLU A 113 -10.04 11.85 12.19
C GLU A 113 -8.66 11.16 12.09
N TYR A 114 -8.50 10.28 11.11
CA TYR A 114 -7.32 9.42 10.98
C TYR A 114 -6.22 9.95 10.06
N ASP A 115 -6.39 11.12 9.44
CA ASP A 115 -5.36 11.72 8.57
C ASP A 115 -4.03 11.87 9.31
N LYS A 116 -4.04 12.64 10.41
CA LYS A 116 -2.85 12.93 11.24
C LYS A 116 -2.71 12.03 12.47
N PHE A 117 -3.52 11.00 12.59
CA PHE A 117 -3.48 10.06 13.71
C PHE A 117 -2.50 8.90 13.46
N PHE A 118 -1.66 8.57 14.43
CA PHE A 118 -0.63 7.52 14.31
C PHE A 118 -0.58 6.59 15.55
N GLY A 119 -1.74 6.21 16.07
CA GLY A 119 -1.82 5.25 17.18
C GLY A 119 -1.47 3.81 16.77
N ASP A 120 -0.95 3.04 17.71
CA ASP A 120 -0.64 1.62 17.51
C ASP A 120 -1.90 0.75 17.58
N GLY A 121 -2.21 0.03 16.50
CA GLY A 121 -3.43 -0.76 16.41
C GLY A 121 -3.77 -1.25 15.01
N VAL A 122 -5.06 -1.53 14.80
CA VAL A 122 -5.63 -2.02 13.55
C VAL A 122 -6.74 -1.09 13.11
N TYR A 123 -6.79 -0.77 11.82
CA TYR A 123 -7.89 -0.03 11.22
C TYR A 123 -8.83 -1.03 10.56
N ASN A 124 -10.06 -1.07 11.05
CA ASN A 124 -11.13 -1.91 10.57
C ASN A 124 -12.03 -1.13 9.63
N CYS A 125 -12.76 -1.84 8.76
CA CYS A 125 -13.81 -1.25 7.94
C CYS A 125 -14.92 -0.71 8.84
N ALA A 126 -15.30 0.56 8.67
CA ALA A 126 -16.37 1.17 9.45
C ALA A 126 -17.73 0.46 9.25
N GLY A 127 -17.96 -0.13 8.08
CA GLY A 127 -19.23 -0.80 7.79
C GLY A 127 -19.34 -2.22 8.35
N CYS A 128 -18.32 -3.06 8.18
CA CYS A 128 -18.38 -4.48 8.55
C CYS A 128 -17.43 -4.89 9.67
N ASN A 129 -16.64 -3.98 10.22
CA ASN A 129 -15.60 -4.23 11.23
C ASN A 129 -14.49 -5.21 10.79
N THR A 130 -14.42 -5.59 9.52
CA THR A 130 -13.32 -6.43 9.00
C THR A 130 -12.00 -5.67 9.09
N PRO A 131 -10.92 -6.28 9.60
CA PRO A 131 -9.62 -5.62 9.72
C PRO A 131 -9.01 -5.38 8.32
N LEU A 132 -8.61 -4.13 8.06
CA LEU A 132 -8.12 -3.69 6.74
C LEU A 132 -6.62 -3.37 6.75
N TYR A 133 -6.16 -2.60 7.73
CA TYR A 133 -4.78 -2.10 7.80
C TYR A 133 -4.19 -2.23 9.19
N ARG A 134 -2.87 -2.37 9.28
CA ARG A 134 -2.13 -2.29 10.55
C ARG A 134 -1.50 -0.91 10.67
N SER A 135 -1.40 -0.35 11.88
CA SER A 135 -0.74 0.95 12.10
C SER A 135 0.68 1.02 11.55
N ILE A 136 1.44 -0.09 11.59
CA ILE A 136 2.80 -0.20 11.04
C ILE A 136 2.89 0.05 9.53
N THR A 137 1.77 -0.01 8.81
CA THR A 137 1.73 0.29 7.37
C THR A 137 1.27 1.70 7.06
N LYS A 138 0.86 2.47 8.07
CA LYS A 138 0.46 3.88 7.92
C LYS A 138 1.68 4.77 7.76
N PHE A 139 1.58 5.77 6.91
CA PHE A 139 2.60 6.81 6.75
C PHE A 139 1.96 8.15 6.37
N ASN A 140 2.74 9.24 6.38
CA ASN A 140 2.26 10.56 5.99
C ASN A 140 2.80 10.96 4.60
N PRO A 141 1.99 10.88 3.53
CA PRO A 141 2.36 11.38 2.21
C PRO A 141 2.01 12.86 1.99
N GLY A 142 1.33 13.51 2.93
CA GLY A 142 0.83 14.88 2.77
C GLY A 142 -0.36 15.03 1.82
N CYS A 143 -1.14 13.96 1.58
CA CYS A 143 -2.27 14.00 0.65
C CYS A 143 -3.59 14.51 1.25
N GLY A 144 -3.68 14.66 2.58
CA GLY A 144 -4.90 15.09 3.28
C GLY A 144 -5.88 13.98 3.63
N TRP A 145 -5.47 12.72 3.48
CA TRP A 145 -6.25 11.55 3.87
C TRP A 145 -5.31 10.52 4.51
N PRO A 146 -5.82 9.63 5.39
CA PRO A 146 -5.01 8.55 5.93
C PRO A 146 -4.45 7.67 4.80
N ALA A 147 -3.15 7.39 4.89
CA ALA A 147 -2.44 6.65 3.86
C ALA A 147 -1.69 5.45 4.40
N PHE A 148 -1.76 4.35 3.66
CA PHE A 148 -1.09 3.09 3.99
C PHE A 148 -0.33 2.56 2.79
N TYR A 149 0.80 1.88 3.00
CA TYR A 149 1.53 1.26 1.89
C TYR A 149 1.13 -0.20 1.65
N LYS A 150 0.41 -0.82 2.58
CA LYS A 150 0.00 -2.21 2.50
C LYS A 150 -1.22 -2.50 3.37
N GLY A 151 -2.24 -3.13 2.80
CA GLY A 151 -3.36 -3.71 3.53
C GLY A 151 -3.09 -5.13 4.03
N LEU A 152 -3.98 -5.63 4.88
CA LEU A 152 -3.97 -7.02 5.30
C LEU A 152 -4.24 -7.95 4.10
N PRO A 153 -3.57 -9.11 4.03
CA PRO A 153 -3.76 -10.05 2.93
C PRO A 153 -5.22 -10.44 2.73
N GLY A 154 -5.78 -10.24 1.54
CA GLY A 154 -7.17 -10.60 1.22
C GLY A 154 -8.24 -9.63 1.75
N ALA A 155 -7.88 -8.57 2.47
CA ALA A 155 -8.85 -7.63 3.05
C ALA A 155 -9.36 -6.56 2.06
N ILE A 156 -8.65 -6.34 0.94
CA ILE A 156 -8.90 -5.24 0.00
C ILE A 156 -9.01 -5.78 -1.42
N ASN A 157 -10.12 -5.45 -2.08
CA ASN A 157 -10.29 -5.62 -3.52
C ASN A 157 -9.78 -4.38 -4.25
N ARG A 158 -9.24 -4.58 -5.46
CA ARG A 158 -8.71 -3.52 -6.32
C ARG A 158 -9.42 -3.57 -7.66
N ASN A 159 -10.03 -2.46 -8.05
CA ASN A 159 -10.80 -2.34 -9.28
C ASN A 159 -10.33 -1.09 -10.04
N PRO A 160 -9.81 -1.20 -11.27
CA PRO A 160 -9.50 -0.03 -12.07
C PRO A 160 -10.75 0.83 -12.28
N ASP A 161 -10.62 2.15 -12.11
CA ASP A 161 -11.67 3.09 -12.46
C ASP A 161 -11.86 3.12 -13.99
N PRO A 162 -13.04 3.56 -14.49
CA PRO A 162 -13.28 3.70 -15.93
C PRO A 162 -12.29 4.65 -16.63
N ASP A 163 -11.64 5.55 -15.88
CA ASP A 163 -10.60 6.45 -16.40
C ASP A 163 -9.27 5.74 -16.70
N GLY A 164 -9.08 4.51 -16.20
CA GLY A 164 -7.86 3.71 -16.37
C GLY A 164 -6.62 4.25 -15.64
N MET A 165 -6.72 5.39 -14.95
CA MET A 165 -5.62 6.03 -14.24
C MET A 165 -5.62 5.66 -12.76
N ARG A 166 -6.81 5.54 -12.17
CA ARG A 166 -6.96 5.26 -10.74
C ARG A 166 -7.41 3.82 -10.53
N THR A 167 -7.03 3.25 -9.39
CA THR A 167 -7.52 1.94 -8.95
C THR A 167 -8.28 2.12 -7.65
N GLU A 168 -9.60 1.94 -7.71
CA GLU A 168 -10.48 1.91 -6.54
C GLU A 168 -10.06 0.77 -5.62
N ILE A 169 -10.08 1.04 -4.32
CA ILE A 169 -9.96 0.04 -3.27
C ILE A 169 -11.28 -0.09 -2.51
N THR A 170 -11.76 -1.33 -2.39
CA THR A 170 -12.99 -1.65 -1.64
C THR A 170 -12.71 -2.72 -0.59
N CYS A 171 -13.50 -2.73 0.48
CA CYS A 171 -13.44 -3.77 1.51
C CYS A 171 -13.83 -5.11 0.88
N ALA A 172 -12.97 -6.13 1.01
CA ALA A 172 -13.24 -7.43 0.44
C ALA A 172 -14.49 -8.09 1.02
N ALA A 173 -14.79 -7.87 2.30
CA ALA A 173 -15.89 -8.55 3.00
C ALA A 173 -17.28 -8.02 2.62
N CYS A 174 -17.46 -6.69 2.57
CA CYS A 174 -18.78 -6.06 2.34
C CYS A 174 -18.88 -5.21 1.07
N GLY A 175 -17.78 -5.07 0.32
CA GLY A 175 -17.72 -4.25 -0.90
C GLY A 175 -17.73 -2.74 -0.66
N GLY A 176 -17.63 -2.27 0.58
CA GLY A 176 -17.65 -0.83 0.89
C GLY A 176 -16.45 -0.08 0.30
N HIS A 177 -16.69 1.07 -0.30
CA HIS A 177 -15.68 1.95 -0.88
C HIS A 177 -14.74 2.53 0.19
N LEU A 178 -13.44 2.37 -0.02
CA LEU A 178 -12.40 2.86 0.90
C LEU A 178 -11.71 4.10 0.34
N GLY A 179 -11.43 4.12 -0.96
CA GLY A 179 -10.67 5.18 -1.63
C GLY A 179 -9.94 4.65 -2.86
N HIS A 180 -8.68 5.06 -3.05
CA HIS A 180 -7.86 4.67 -4.21
C HIS A 180 -6.46 4.24 -3.82
N VAL A 181 -5.84 3.39 -4.64
CA VAL A 181 -4.42 3.04 -4.55
C VAL A 181 -3.65 3.61 -5.74
N PHE A 182 -2.53 4.23 -5.43
CA PHE A 182 -1.56 4.76 -6.40
C PHE A 182 -0.24 4.00 -6.26
N ARG A 183 0.47 3.81 -7.38
CA ARG A 183 1.72 3.02 -7.44
C ARG A 183 2.79 3.83 -8.14
N GLY A 184 4.05 3.62 -7.75
CA GLY A 184 5.18 4.20 -8.48
C GLY A 184 5.44 5.68 -8.18
N GLU A 185 4.90 6.22 -7.08
CA GLU A 185 5.05 7.65 -6.73
C GLU A 185 6.40 7.99 -6.10
N GLY A 186 7.23 6.99 -5.80
CA GLY A 186 8.59 7.19 -5.26
C GLY A 186 8.64 7.33 -3.75
N PHE A 187 7.61 6.88 -3.04
CA PHE A 187 7.63 6.84 -1.58
C PHE A 187 8.65 5.81 -1.08
N ARG A 188 9.34 6.15 0.00
CA ARG A 188 10.31 5.26 0.69
C ARG A 188 9.58 4.19 1.52
N THR A 189 8.63 3.49 0.91
CA THR A 189 7.87 2.38 1.51
C THR A 189 8.23 1.07 0.81
N PRO A 190 8.13 -0.08 1.49
CA PRO A 190 8.55 -1.37 0.91
C PRO A 190 7.83 -1.74 -0.40
N THR A 191 6.61 -1.25 -0.61
CA THR A 191 5.77 -1.58 -1.76
C THR A 191 5.73 -0.47 -2.80
N ASN A 192 6.17 0.76 -2.45
CA ASN A 192 5.95 1.97 -3.27
C ASN A 192 4.48 2.14 -3.72
N GLU A 193 3.55 1.67 -2.88
CA GLU A 193 2.11 1.90 -3.02
C GLU A 193 1.65 2.95 -2.00
N ARG A 194 0.65 3.74 -2.39
CA ARG A 194 -0.08 4.65 -1.51
C ARG A 194 -1.57 4.34 -1.62
N HIS A 195 -2.08 3.64 -0.62
CA HIS A 195 -3.51 3.50 -0.40
C HIS A 195 -4.00 4.79 0.25
N CYS A 196 -4.68 5.64 -0.52
CA CYS A 196 -5.32 6.87 -0.07
C CYS A 196 -6.75 6.53 0.36
N VAL A 197 -7.03 6.53 1.66
CA VAL A 197 -8.26 5.99 2.23
C VAL A 197 -9.07 7.09 2.88
N ASN A 198 -10.40 7.06 2.75
CA ASN A 198 -11.27 7.93 3.55
C ASN A 198 -11.22 7.51 5.02
N SER A 199 -10.97 8.47 5.91
CA SER A 199 -11.02 8.26 7.36
C SER A 199 -12.38 7.74 7.82
N ILE A 200 -13.47 8.27 7.27
CA ILE A 200 -14.85 7.84 7.60
C ILE A 200 -15.10 6.37 7.24
N SER A 201 -14.35 5.79 6.29
CA SER A 201 -14.43 4.36 5.96
C SER A 201 -13.70 3.45 6.94
N LEU A 202 -12.99 4.03 7.93
CA LEU A 202 -12.16 3.30 8.89
C LEU A 202 -12.72 3.44 10.31
N LYS A 203 -12.38 2.45 11.14
CA LYS A 203 -12.57 2.47 12.60
C LYS A 203 -11.31 1.93 13.25
N PHE A 204 -10.69 2.71 14.13
CA PHE A 204 -9.45 2.31 14.78
C PHE A 204 -9.71 1.45 16.03
N VAL A 205 -8.93 0.37 16.17
CA VAL A 205 -8.90 -0.50 17.35
C VAL A 205 -7.47 -0.50 17.91
N PRO A 206 -7.24 0.05 19.11
CA PRO A 206 -5.89 0.17 19.67
C PRO A 206 -5.35 -1.20 20.07
N ALA A 207 -4.04 -1.40 19.95
CA ALA A 207 -3.39 -2.70 20.17
C ALA A 207 -3.58 -3.26 21.60
N ASN A 208 -3.77 -2.39 22.58
CA ASN A 208 -3.95 -2.73 23.99
C ASN A 208 -5.41 -3.02 24.40
N SER A 209 -6.38 -2.87 23.50
CA SER A 209 -7.81 -3.13 23.82
C SER A 209 -8.16 -4.61 24.05
N TRP A 210 -7.17 -5.51 23.94
CA TRP A 210 -7.31 -6.96 24.14
C TRP A 210 -6.61 -7.48 25.40
N LEU A 211 -6.11 -6.56 26.25
CA LEU A 211 -5.57 -6.85 27.58
C LEU A 211 -6.63 -6.52 28.64
#